data_AF-A0A915IC32-F1
#
_entry.id   AF-A0A915IC32-F1
#
_cell.length_a   1.000
_cell.length_b   1.000
_cell.length_c   1.000
_cell.angle_alpha   90.00
_cell.angle_beta   90.00
_cell.angle_gamma   90.00
#
_symmetry.space_group_name_H-M   'P 1'
#
loop_
_entity.id
_entity.type
_entity.pdbx_description
1 polymer ?
#
loop_
_entity_poly.entity_id
_entity_poly.type
_entity_poly.pdbx_seq_one_letter_code
_entity_poly.pdbx_strand_id
1 'polypeptide(L)'
;MMSCSRIKILLIVPVIAVLVQYCINQFRPKFKTPQELNPQYDFIIVGAGTAGNVLAARLSENSQVSVLLLEAGGDDNEIFYSYIPGAAPLLQNTDFDWKFQTDQQEYCCELLSDKKVKWPRGKVVGGTSLLHLSHYVRAHPENFKQWREDSIFIDLDPFYRMVENIDQTSINSDKSTLRGIKGVLDITSNIHLKTPLGDNFVKVLEAIGYSELKDSALPNE
;
A
#
# COMPACT_ATOMS: atom_id res chain seq x y z
N MET A 1 10.84 -41.91 9.27
CA MET A 1 11.89 -41.23 10.08
C MET A 1 12.39 -40.02 9.32
N MET A 2 12.02 -38.81 9.75
CA MET A 2 12.53 -37.57 9.15
C MET A 2 14.00 -37.38 9.58
N SER A 3 14.90 -37.20 8.61
CA SER A 3 16.34 -36.98 8.85
C SER A 3 16.58 -35.80 9.80
N CYS A 4 17.53 -35.97 10.72
CA CYS A 4 17.96 -34.98 11.73
C CYS A 4 18.32 -33.60 11.13
N SER A 5 18.67 -33.52 9.83
CA SER A 5 18.92 -32.24 9.17
C SER A 5 17.64 -31.44 8.86
N ARG A 6 16.51 -32.11 8.61
CA ARG A 6 15.21 -31.45 8.35
C ARG A 6 14.59 -30.87 9.61
N ILE A 7 14.82 -31.50 10.77
CA ILE A 7 14.34 -31.01 12.09
C ILE A 7 15.08 -29.72 12.48
N LYS A 8 16.38 -29.61 12.19
CA LYS A 8 17.16 -28.39 12.45
C LYS A 8 16.67 -27.20 11.62
N ILE A 9 16.40 -27.41 10.32
CA ILE A 9 15.86 -26.34 9.44
C ILE A 9 14.46 -25.90 9.91
N LEU A 10 13.62 -26.85 10.35
CA LEU A 10 12.25 -26.57 10.80
C LEU A 10 12.19 -25.71 12.07
N LEU A 11 13.19 -25.78 12.96
CA LEU A 11 13.26 -24.97 14.18
C LEU A 11 14.01 -23.64 13.98
N ILE A 12 14.94 -23.58 13.03
CA ILE A 12 15.73 -22.36 12.77
C ILE A 12 14.85 -21.25 12.17
N VAL A 13 13.99 -21.58 11.21
CA VAL A 13 13.12 -20.59 10.55
C VAL A 13 12.20 -19.85 11.53
N PRO A 14 11.42 -20.51 12.41
CA PRO A 14 10.57 -19.80 13.37
C PRO A 14 11.39 -19.02 14.41
N VAL A 15 12.56 -19.50 14.82
CA VAL A 15 13.44 -18.76 15.73
C VAL A 15 13.97 -17.48 15.07
N ILE A 16 14.40 -17.56 13.80
CA ILE A 16 14.81 -16.38 13.04
C ILE A 16 13.64 -15.41 12.87
N ALA A 17 12.44 -15.89 12.53
CA ALA A 17 11.26 -15.04 12.39
C ALA A 17 10.91 -14.31 13.70
N VAL A 18 10.97 -15.01 14.85
CA VAL A 18 10.78 -14.41 16.17
C VAL A 18 11.86 -13.38 16.49
N LEU A 19 13.13 -13.65 16.18
CA LEU A 19 14.22 -12.70 16.38
C LEU A 19 14.08 -11.47 15.48
N VAL A 20 13.69 -11.65 14.22
CA VAL A 20 13.41 -10.56 13.29
C VAL A 20 12.24 -9.71 13.79
N GLN A 21 11.12 -10.33 14.18
CA GLN A 21 9.98 -9.63 14.78
C GLN A 21 10.39 -8.87 16.05
N TYR A 22 11.19 -9.49 16.93
CA TYR A 22 11.70 -8.85 18.14
C TYR A 22 12.55 -7.61 17.80
N CYS A 23 13.51 -7.74 16.89
CA CYS A 23 14.34 -6.62 16.43
C CYS A 23 13.49 -5.49 15.83
N ILE A 24 12.55 -5.83 14.94
CA ILE A 24 11.64 -4.84 14.33
C ILE A 24 10.83 -4.11 15.41
N ASN A 25 10.30 -4.83 16.40
CA ASN A 25 9.51 -4.25 17.49
C ASN A 25 10.31 -3.30 18.41
N GLN A 26 11.64 -3.39 18.43
CA GLN A 26 12.49 -2.46 19.19
C GLN A 26 12.64 -1.11 18.48
N PHE A 27 12.61 -1.09 17.14
CA PHE A 27 12.79 0.13 16.35
C PHE A 27 11.46 0.77 15.92
N ARG A 28 10.32 0.11 16.17
CA ARG A 28 9.02 0.66 15.82
C ARG A 28 8.51 1.70 16.82
N PRO A 29 7.97 2.85 16.34
CA PRO A 29 7.16 3.71 17.16
C PRO A 29 5.95 2.91 17.65
N LYS A 30 5.75 2.83 18.97
CA LYS A 30 4.53 2.24 19.52
C LYS A 30 3.47 3.31 19.57
N PHE A 31 2.33 3.08 18.91
CA PHE A 31 1.19 3.96 19.06
C PHE A 31 0.67 3.84 20.50
N LYS A 32 0.76 4.93 21.26
CA LYS A 32 0.18 5.01 22.59
C LYS A 32 -1.19 5.62 22.46
N THR A 33 -2.22 4.83 22.76
CA THR A 33 -3.55 5.40 22.97
C THR A 33 -3.46 6.36 24.16
N PRO A 34 -3.84 7.63 24.01
CA PRO A 34 -3.82 8.57 25.13
C PRO A 34 -4.78 8.07 26.23
N GLN A 35 -4.35 8.14 27.48
CA GLN A 35 -5.17 7.73 28.63
C GLN A 35 -6.30 8.73 28.90
N GLU A 36 -6.09 10.00 28.53
CA GLU A 36 -7.05 11.08 28.65
C GLU A 36 -7.22 11.75 27.28
N LEU A 37 -8.47 11.99 26.88
CA LEU A 37 -8.78 12.75 25.67
C LEU A 37 -9.02 14.20 26.04
N ASN A 38 -8.62 15.11 25.15
CA ASN A 38 -9.01 16.50 25.28
C ASN A 38 -10.53 16.62 25.07
N PRO A 39 -11.21 17.56 25.74
CA PRO A 39 -12.65 17.77 25.55
C PRO A 39 -12.99 18.32 24.15
N GLN A 40 -12.01 18.86 23.43
CA GLN A 40 -12.16 19.45 22.10
C GLN A 40 -10.91 19.21 21.24
N TYR A 41 -11.13 19.06 19.93
CA TYR A 41 -10.11 19.02 18.90
C TYR A 41 -10.53 19.91 17.72
N ASP A 42 -9.57 20.46 16.99
CA ASP A 42 -9.84 21.23 15.77
C ASP A 42 -10.26 20.31 14.62
N PHE A 43 -9.65 19.12 14.56
CA PHE A 43 -9.99 18.09 13.59
C PHE A 43 -10.16 16.73 14.26
N ILE A 44 -11.22 16.03 13.87
CA ILE A 44 -11.42 14.61 14.18
C ILE A 44 -11.40 13.83 12.86
N ILE A 45 -10.43 12.96 12.70
CA ILE A 45 -10.26 12.10 11.54
C ILE A 45 -10.73 10.70 11.92
N VAL A 46 -11.72 10.19 11.19
CA VAL A 46 -12.27 8.86 11.40
C VAL A 46 -11.67 7.90 10.38
N GLY A 47 -10.81 7.00 10.84
CA GLY A 47 -10.06 6.01 10.08
C GLY A 47 -8.60 6.43 9.87
N ALA A 48 -7.66 5.67 10.45
CA ALA A 48 -6.22 5.78 10.23
C ALA A 48 -5.77 4.97 9.00
N GLY A 49 -6.56 5.05 7.91
CA GLY A 49 -6.20 4.46 6.62
C GLY A 49 -5.21 5.32 5.84
N THR A 50 -4.99 4.97 4.56
CA THR A 50 -4.04 5.66 3.67
C THR A 50 -4.25 7.18 3.62
N ALA A 51 -5.49 7.65 3.45
CA ALA A 51 -5.79 9.09 3.44
C ALA A 51 -5.77 9.70 4.84
N GLY A 52 -6.36 9.03 5.83
CA GLY A 52 -6.47 9.54 7.20
C GLY A 52 -5.11 9.79 7.85
N ASN A 53 -4.14 8.89 7.65
CA ASN A 53 -2.78 9.07 8.14
C ASN A 53 -2.08 10.27 7.49
N VAL A 54 -2.26 10.47 6.17
CA VAL A 54 -1.68 11.63 5.47
C VAL A 54 -2.30 12.93 5.98
N LEU A 55 -3.62 12.96 6.15
CA LEU A 55 -4.31 14.13 6.71
C LEU A 55 -3.86 14.42 8.15
N ALA A 56 -3.82 13.40 9.00
CA ALA A 56 -3.39 13.56 10.39
C ALA A 56 -1.96 14.10 10.46
N ALA A 57 -1.04 13.51 9.70
CA ALA A 57 0.36 13.95 9.63
C ALA A 57 0.44 15.43 9.20
N ARG A 58 -0.19 15.80 8.08
CA ARG A 58 -0.12 17.17 7.54
C ARG A 58 -0.77 18.22 8.44
N LEU A 59 -1.95 17.93 9.00
CA LEU A 59 -2.63 18.86 9.91
C LEU A 59 -1.82 19.05 11.21
N SER A 60 -1.20 17.98 11.71
CA SER A 60 -0.38 18.01 12.93
C SER A 60 0.99 18.69 12.77
N GLU A 61 1.43 19.01 11.55
CA GLU A 61 2.64 19.81 11.32
C GLU A 61 2.49 21.22 11.93
N ASN A 62 1.27 21.73 12.03
CA ASN A 62 0.97 22.97 12.74
C ASN A 62 0.73 22.69 14.22
N SER A 63 1.65 23.11 15.09
CA SER A 63 1.54 22.92 16.54
C SER A 63 0.38 23.66 17.21
N GLN A 64 -0.28 24.59 16.50
CA GLN A 64 -1.48 25.28 16.96
C GLN A 64 -2.77 24.52 16.68
N VAL A 65 -2.70 23.40 15.94
CA VAL A 65 -3.85 22.59 15.54
C VAL A 65 -3.85 21.27 16.32
N SER A 66 -4.99 20.98 16.95
CA SER A 66 -5.24 19.73 17.66
C SER A 66 -5.98 18.73 16.76
N VAL A 67 -5.42 17.52 16.64
CA VAL A 67 -5.97 16.46 15.77
C VAL A 67 -6.22 15.20 16.60
N LEU A 68 -7.45 14.68 16.54
CA LEU A 68 -7.80 13.35 17.02
C LEU A 68 -7.94 12.40 15.84
N LEU A 69 -7.13 11.34 15.82
CA LEU A 69 -7.22 10.27 14.83
C LEU A 69 -7.82 9.03 15.47
N LEU A 70 -8.94 8.55 14.93
CA LEU A 70 -9.65 7.37 15.39
C LEU A 70 -9.46 6.22 14.42
N GLU A 71 -9.13 5.03 14.90
CA GLU A 71 -9.01 3.81 14.10
C GLU A 71 -9.73 2.66 14.79
N ALA A 72 -10.48 1.88 14.02
CA ALA A 72 -11.22 0.72 14.54
C ALA A 72 -10.31 -0.50 14.72
N GLY A 73 -9.24 -0.58 13.94
CA GLY A 73 -8.23 -1.61 14.00
C GLY A 73 -7.18 -1.41 15.09
N GLY A 74 -6.33 -2.43 15.21
CA GLY A 74 -5.16 -2.38 16.08
C GLY A 74 -3.95 -1.72 15.40
N ASP A 75 -2.83 -1.83 16.09
CA ASP A 75 -1.50 -1.48 15.58
C ASP A 75 -0.97 -2.60 14.66
N ASP A 76 -0.06 -2.27 13.74
CA ASP A 76 0.57 -3.22 12.83
C ASP A 76 1.86 -3.84 13.39
N ASN A 77 2.22 -3.48 14.63
CA ASN A 77 3.37 -4.00 15.36
C ASN A 77 3.48 -5.54 15.38
N GLU A 78 2.36 -6.26 15.39
CA GLU A 78 2.33 -7.73 15.41
C GLU A 78 2.46 -8.38 14.01
N ILE A 79 2.63 -7.58 12.96
CA ILE A 79 2.55 -8.03 11.57
C ILE A 79 3.87 -7.80 10.83
N PHE A 80 4.99 -8.42 11.25
CA PHE A 80 6.27 -8.18 10.55
C PHE A 80 6.22 -8.43 9.03
N TYR A 81 5.38 -9.37 8.58
CA TYR A 81 5.28 -9.75 7.18
C TYR A 81 4.41 -8.82 6.34
N SER A 82 3.68 -7.84 6.91
CA SER A 82 2.94 -6.84 6.12
C SER A 82 3.84 -5.97 5.23
N TYR A 83 5.13 -5.92 5.56
CA TYR A 83 6.17 -5.18 4.84
C TYR A 83 6.79 -6.00 3.71
N ILE A 84 6.38 -7.25 3.55
CA ILE A 84 6.77 -8.10 2.44
C ILE A 84 5.60 -8.04 1.44
N PRO A 85 5.72 -7.34 0.30
CA PRO A 85 4.58 -7.14 -0.61
C PRO A 85 3.91 -8.45 -1.05
N GLY A 86 4.71 -9.50 -1.28
CA GLY A 86 4.21 -10.83 -1.65
C GLY A 86 3.43 -11.56 -0.56
N ALA A 87 3.49 -11.11 0.70
CA ALA A 87 2.77 -11.69 1.82
C ALA A 87 1.39 -11.06 2.04
N ALA A 88 1.02 -10.00 1.31
CA ALA A 88 -0.26 -9.31 1.48
C ALA A 88 -1.51 -10.22 1.45
N PRO A 89 -1.58 -11.28 0.61
CA PRO A 89 -2.71 -12.21 0.64
C PRO A 89 -2.89 -12.94 1.98
N LEU A 90 -1.82 -13.10 2.78
CA LEU A 90 -1.87 -13.76 4.08
C LEU A 90 -2.61 -12.94 5.15
N LEU A 91 -2.80 -11.64 4.92
CA LEU A 91 -3.53 -10.74 5.83
C LEU A 91 -5.04 -10.81 5.63
N GLN A 92 -5.51 -11.35 4.51
CA GLN A 92 -6.94 -11.43 4.22
C GLN A 92 -7.62 -12.46 5.12
N ASN A 93 -8.85 -12.16 5.56
CA ASN A 93 -9.61 -12.95 6.55
C ASN A 93 -8.98 -13.03 7.96
N THR A 94 -7.92 -12.26 8.25
CA THR A 94 -7.35 -12.11 9.60
C THR A 94 -8.02 -10.97 10.36
N ASP A 95 -7.67 -10.73 11.62
CA ASP A 95 -8.26 -9.65 12.42
C ASP A 95 -7.88 -8.25 11.92
N PHE A 96 -6.90 -8.16 11.03
CA PHE A 96 -6.49 -6.94 10.31
C PHE A 96 -7.29 -6.68 9.04
N ASP A 97 -8.24 -7.56 8.70
CA ASP A 97 -9.18 -7.42 7.60
C ASP A 97 -10.59 -7.19 8.16
N TRP A 98 -11.34 -6.28 7.55
CA TRP A 98 -12.78 -6.12 7.79
C TRP A 98 -13.58 -7.34 7.34
N LYS A 99 -13.04 -8.15 6.42
CA LYS A 99 -13.65 -9.39 5.90
C LYS A 99 -15.01 -9.13 5.23
N PHE A 100 -15.15 -7.99 4.55
CA PHE A 100 -16.36 -7.73 3.80
C PHE A 100 -16.55 -8.80 2.73
N GLN A 101 -17.81 -9.12 2.49
CA GLN A 101 -18.22 -10.04 1.45
C GLN A 101 -19.41 -9.40 0.74
N THR A 102 -19.42 -9.49 -0.59
CA THR A 102 -20.56 -9.01 -1.36
C THR A 102 -21.78 -9.89 -1.10
N ASP A 103 -22.97 -9.35 -1.38
CA ASP A 103 -24.13 -10.19 -1.62
C ASP A 103 -23.93 -11.07 -2.85
N GLN A 104 -24.83 -12.03 -3.03
CA GLN A 104 -24.81 -12.92 -4.19
C GLN A 104 -24.92 -12.10 -5.48
N GLN A 105 -23.96 -12.29 -6.39
CA GLN A 105 -23.93 -11.56 -7.65
C GLN A 105 -24.75 -12.29 -8.72
N GLU A 106 -25.57 -11.56 -9.47
CA GLU A 106 -26.44 -12.11 -10.52
C GLU A 106 -25.70 -12.34 -11.84
N TYR A 107 -24.77 -11.44 -12.21
CA TYR A 107 -24.14 -11.39 -13.53
C TYR A 107 -22.61 -11.60 -13.50
N CYS A 108 -22.04 -11.93 -12.34
CA CYS A 108 -20.60 -12.18 -12.23
C CYS A 108 -20.31 -13.27 -11.20
N CYS A 109 -19.05 -13.70 -11.15
CA CYS A 109 -18.57 -14.67 -10.16
C CYS A 109 -19.23 -16.06 -10.23
N GLU A 110 -19.67 -16.45 -11.42
CA GLU A 110 -20.29 -17.76 -11.74
C GLU A 110 -19.43 -18.97 -11.33
N LEU A 111 -18.11 -18.80 -11.21
CA LEU A 111 -17.18 -19.85 -10.79
C LEU A 111 -17.04 -19.98 -9.27
N LEU A 112 -17.68 -19.12 -8.49
CA LEU A 112 -17.72 -19.20 -7.02
C LEU A 112 -18.99 -19.94 -6.60
N SER A 113 -18.85 -20.91 -5.69
CA SER A 113 -19.95 -21.78 -5.25
C SER A 113 -21.11 -21.04 -4.59
N ASP A 114 -20.86 -19.89 -3.95
CA ASP A 114 -21.86 -19.03 -3.34
C ASP A 114 -22.11 -17.73 -4.13
N LYS A 115 -21.44 -17.55 -5.28
CA LYS A 115 -21.41 -16.31 -6.10
C LYS A 115 -21.18 -15.03 -5.27
N LYS A 116 -20.42 -15.13 -4.18
CA LYS A 116 -20.06 -13.99 -3.33
C LYS A 116 -18.56 -13.73 -3.38
N VAL A 117 -18.17 -12.47 -3.42
CA VAL A 117 -16.77 -12.06 -3.54
C VAL A 117 -16.27 -11.53 -2.21
N LYS A 118 -15.09 -11.99 -1.78
CA LYS A 118 -14.39 -11.40 -0.65
C LYS A 118 -13.82 -10.04 -1.04
N TRP A 119 -14.10 -9.01 -0.25
CA TRP A 119 -13.61 -7.64 -0.42
C TRP A 119 -12.73 -7.25 0.76
N PRO A 120 -11.43 -7.63 0.73
CA PRO A 120 -10.53 -7.33 1.81
C PRO A 120 -10.35 -5.81 1.96
N ARG A 121 -10.45 -5.33 3.20
CA ARG A 121 -10.21 -3.93 3.58
C ARG A 121 -9.44 -3.92 4.89
N GLY A 122 -8.34 -3.16 4.94
CA GLY A 122 -7.52 -3.11 6.15
C GLY A 122 -8.28 -2.50 7.32
N LYS A 123 -8.23 -3.19 8.46
CA LYS A 123 -8.73 -2.79 9.78
C LYS A 123 -7.55 -2.77 10.76
N VAL A 124 -6.66 -1.81 10.55
CA VAL A 124 -5.37 -1.66 11.23
C VAL A 124 -4.87 -0.24 10.94
N VAL A 125 -4.02 0.34 11.79
CA VAL A 125 -3.34 1.61 11.47
C VAL A 125 -2.56 1.46 10.16
N GLY A 126 -2.79 2.36 9.20
CA GLY A 126 -2.36 2.24 7.79
C GLY A 126 -3.50 1.79 6.87
N GLY A 127 -4.48 1.06 7.39
CA GLY A 127 -5.64 0.57 6.66
C GLY A 127 -5.25 -0.32 5.49
N THR A 128 -5.86 -0.10 4.33
CA THR A 128 -5.68 -0.99 3.16
C THR A 128 -4.28 -0.89 2.54
N SER A 129 -3.48 0.14 2.83
CA SER A 129 -2.08 0.15 2.37
C SER A 129 -1.21 -0.91 3.06
N LEU A 130 -1.64 -1.52 4.18
CA LEU A 130 -0.95 -2.70 4.72
C LEU A 130 -1.36 -4.01 4.06
N LEU A 131 -2.51 -4.05 3.38
CA LEU A 131 -3.04 -5.23 2.69
C LEU A 131 -2.80 -5.19 1.17
N HIS A 132 -2.15 -4.13 0.67
CA HIS A 132 -1.91 -3.96 -0.76
C HIS A 132 -0.66 -4.73 -1.23
N LEU A 133 -0.49 -4.83 -2.55
CA LEU A 133 0.70 -5.46 -3.17
C LEU A 133 1.84 -4.47 -3.46
N SER A 134 1.80 -3.28 -2.84
CA SER A 134 2.80 -2.21 -3.01
C SER A 134 3.01 -1.76 -4.45
N HIS A 135 1.99 -1.89 -5.31
CA HIS A 135 1.98 -1.30 -6.64
C HIS A 135 1.65 0.19 -6.57
N TYR A 136 2.45 1.00 -7.24
CA TYR A 136 2.23 2.43 -7.40
C TYR A 136 2.03 2.75 -8.88
N VAL A 137 0.88 3.34 -9.21
CA VAL A 137 0.53 3.77 -10.56
C VAL A 137 -0.20 5.12 -10.45
N ARG A 138 0.20 6.12 -11.23
CA ARG A 138 -0.58 7.37 -11.33
C ARG A 138 -1.80 7.12 -12.23
N ALA A 139 -2.92 7.74 -11.91
CA ALA A 139 -4.09 7.65 -12.78
C ALA A 139 -3.86 8.41 -14.09
N HIS A 140 -4.42 7.89 -15.18
CA HIS A 140 -4.36 8.57 -16.46
C HIS A 140 -5.12 9.92 -16.38
N PRO A 141 -4.58 11.04 -16.91
CA PRO A 141 -5.20 12.36 -16.83
C PRO A 141 -6.66 12.41 -17.33
N GLU A 142 -6.99 11.57 -18.31
CA GLU A 142 -8.36 11.44 -18.85
C GLU A 142 -9.38 11.03 -17.78
N ASN A 143 -8.97 10.20 -16.81
CA ASN A 143 -9.85 9.71 -15.75
C ASN A 143 -10.43 10.84 -14.91
N PHE A 144 -9.72 11.98 -14.84
CA PHE A 144 -10.14 13.16 -14.08
C PHE A 144 -10.97 14.14 -14.91
N LYS A 145 -11.05 13.99 -16.23
CA LYS A 145 -11.90 14.89 -17.05
C LYS A 145 -13.38 14.74 -16.71
N GLN A 146 -13.80 13.54 -16.29
CA GLN A 146 -15.17 13.24 -15.90
C GLN A 146 -15.53 13.79 -14.50
N TRP A 147 -14.57 14.15 -13.66
CA TRP A 147 -14.81 14.72 -12.32
C TRP A 147 -15.21 16.20 -12.37
N ARG A 148 -15.31 16.78 -13.57
CA ARG A 148 -15.71 18.16 -13.79
C ARG A 148 -17.21 18.29 -13.66
N GLU A 149 -17.71 18.35 -12.43
CA GLU A 149 -19.09 18.77 -12.21
C GLU A 149 -19.23 20.29 -12.38
N ASP A 150 -18.21 21.09 -12.04
CA ASP A 150 -18.34 22.56 -12.01
C ASP A 150 -17.08 23.36 -12.45
N SER A 151 -16.43 23.01 -13.56
CA SER A 151 -15.35 23.81 -14.19
C SER A 151 -13.99 23.85 -13.50
N ILE A 152 -13.79 23.21 -12.34
CA ILE A 152 -12.47 23.15 -11.69
C ILE A 152 -11.73 21.91 -12.18
N PHE A 153 -10.80 22.11 -13.12
CA PHE A 153 -9.77 21.11 -13.40
C PHE A 153 -8.72 21.18 -12.29
N ILE A 154 -8.65 20.13 -11.46
CA ILE A 154 -7.56 19.99 -10.50
C ILE A 154 -6.41 19.28 -11.22
N ASP A 155 -5.33 20.00 -11.46
CA ASP A 155 -4.07 19.38 -11.86
C ASP A 155 -3.49 18.63 -10.65
N LEU A 156 -3.42 17.30 -10.77
CA LEU A 156 -2.93 16.41 -9.71
C LEU A 156 -1.42 16.17 -9.77
N ASP A 157 -0.74 16.57 -10.85
CA ASP A 157 0.72 16.35 -10.99
C ASP A 157 1.52 16.96 -9.82
N PRO A 158 1.23 18.20 -9.35
CA PRO A 158 1.92 18.75 -8.18
C PRO A 158 1.73 17.90 -6.92
N PHE A 159 0.54 17.33 -6.72
CA PHE A 159 0.23 16.49 -5.56
C PHE A 159 0.91 15.13 -5.65
N TYR A 160 0.96 14.52 -6.84
CA TYR A 160 1.75 13.31 -7.06
C TYR A 160 3.23 13.56 -6.72
N ARG A 161 3.83 14.61 -7.27
CA ARG A 161 5.24 14.94 -6.98
C ARG A 161 5.50 15.26 -5.51
N MET A 162 4.51 15.82 -4.80
CA MET A 162 4.64 16.12 -3.38
C MET A 162 4.79 14.86 -2.51
N VAL A 163 4.12 13.77 -2.89
CA VAL A 163 4.15 12.52 -2.10
C VAL A 163 5.24 11.56 -2.53
N GLU A 164 5.67 11.61 -3.79
CA GLU A 164 6.68 10.70 -4.35
C GLU A 164 8.10 11.00 -3.87
N ASN A 165 8.81 9.93 -3.49
CA ASN A 165 10.25 9.87 -3.40
C ASN A 165 10.76 8.72 -4.27
N ILE A 166 10.92 8.99 -5.55
CA ILE A 166 11.39 7.98 -6.49
C ILE A 166 12.91 7.78 -6.38
N ASP A 167 13.31 6.52 -6.39
CA ASP A 167 14.70 6.11 -6.51
C ASP A 167 15.28 6.63 -7.83
N GLN A 168 16.28 7.52 -7.74
CA GLN A 168 16.89 8.14 -8.91
C GLN A 168 17.60 7.14 -9.82
N THR A 169 17.99 5.97 -9.31
CA THR A 169 18.54 4.88 -10.14
C THR A 169 17.49 4.20 -11.00
N SER A 170 16.21 4.38 -10.66
CA SER A 170 15.04 3.89 -11.40
C SER A 170 14.63 4.82 -12.56
N ILE A 171 15.25 6.00 -12.70
CA ILE A 171 14.93 6.98 -13.76
C ILE A 171 16.11 7.16 -14.71
N ASN A 172 15.87 7.10 -16.02
CA ASN A 172 16.82 7.62 -17.00
C ASN A 172 16.96 9.14 -16.81
N SER A 173 18.20 9.61 -16.63
CA SER A 173 18.57 10.97 -16.18
C SER A 173 17.79 12.13 -16.79
N ASP A 174 17.38 12.00 -18.05
CA ASP A 174 16.72 13.06 -18.82
C ASP A 174 15.25 13.28 -18.43
N LYS A 175 14.64 12.36 -17.65
CA LYS A 175 13.20 12.37 -17.28
C LYS A 175 12.93 12.61 -15.79
N SER A 176 13.97 12.89 -15.00
CA SER A 176 13.88 13.16 -13.55
C SER A 176 12.99 14.36 -13.18
N THR A 177 12.67 15.23 -14.15
CA THR A 177 11.88 16.44 -13.96
C THR A 177 10.37 16.20 -13.86
N LEU A 178 9.87 14.98 -14.07
CA LEU A 178 8.43 14.66 -14.08
C LEU A 178 7.94 13.90 -12.83
N ARG A 179 8.85 13.51 -11.93
CA ARG A 179 8.56 12.72 -10.72
C ARG A 179 9.01 13.44 -9.45
N GLY A 180 8.38 13.13 -8.32
CA GLY A 180 8.81 13.63 -7.01
C GLY A 180 9.98 12.84 -6.45
N ILE A 181 10.97 13.53 -5.89
CA ILE A 181 12.23 12.95 -5.33
C ILE A 181 12.45 13.34 -3.85
N LYS A 182 11.42 13.86 -3.19
CA LYS A 182 11.52 14.42 -1.82
C LYS A 182 10.29 14.14 -0.96
N GLY A 183 9.31 13.41 -1.50
CA GLY A 183 8.11 13.04 -0.78
C GLY A 183 8.38 11.99 0.29
N VAL A 184 7.30 11.50 0.88
CA VAL A 184 7.36 10.52 1.98
C VAL A 184 7.15 9.09 1.51
N LEU A 185 6.71 8.89 0.26
CA LEU A 185 6.45 7.58 -0.31
C LEU A 185 7.63 7.15 -1.18
N ASP A 186 8.45 6.24 -0.66
CA ASP A 186 9.54 5.63 -1.40
C ASP A 186 9.00 4.76 -2.54
N ILE A 187 9.48 5.01 -3.76
CA ILE A 187 9.06 4.31 -4.97
C ILE A 187 10.31 3.86 -5.71
N THR A 188 10.38 2.57 -6.05
CA THR A 188 11.50 2.00 -6.81
C THR A 188 10.98 1.08 -7.91
N SER A 189 11.65 1.09 -9.05
CA SER A 189 11.47 0.07 -10.10
C SER A 189 12.55 -1.01 -10.02
N ASN A 190 13.47 -0.91 -9.06
CA ASN A 190 14.54 -1.88 -8.84
C ASN A 190 14.02 -3.12 -8.09
N ILE A 191 13.14 -3.86 -8.75
CA ILE A 191 12.62 -5.11 -8.24
C ILE A 191 13.69 -6.19 -8.43
N HIS A 192 14.25 -6.68 -7.33
CA HIS A 192 15.30 -7.72 -7.35
C HIS A 192 14.81 -9.08 -7.86
N LEU A 193 13.50 -9.34 -7.79
CA LEU A 193 12.89 -10.58 -8.26
C LEU A 193 12.28 -10.40 -9.66
N LYS A 194 13.10 -10.54 -10.70
CA LYS A 194 12.64 -10.63 -12.09
C LYS A 194 12.53 -12.10 -12.49
N THR A 195 11.44 -12.46 -13.15
CA THR A 195 11.22 -13.85 -13.61
C THR A 195 11.21 -13.90 -15.13
N PRO A 196 11.70 -14.99 -15.75
CA PRO A 196 11.62 -15.17 -17.20
C PRO A 196 10.19 -15.11 -17.74
N LEU A 197 9.20 -15.47 -16.91
CA LEU A 197 7.78 -15.36 -17.26
C LEU A 197 7.35 -13.91 -17.46
N GLY A 198 7.80 -13.00 -16.59
CA GLY A 198 7.52 -11.56 -16.74
C GLY A 198 8.09 -11.00 -18.02
N ASP A 199 9.37 -11.29 -18.31
CA ASP A 199 10.03 -10.80 -19.53
C ASP A 199 9.38 -11.37 -20.80
N ASN A 200 9.00 -12.66 -20.77
CA ASN A 200 8.31 -13.28 -21.90
C ASN A 200 6.89 -12.72 -22.09
N PHE A 201 6.20 -12.35 -21.01
CA PHE A 201 4.89 -11.71 -21.09
C PHE A 201 4.98 -10.37 -21.83
N VAL A 202 5.98 -9.53 -21.51
CA VAL A 202 6.22 -8.26 -22.22
C VAL A 202 6.52 -8.50 -23.69
N LYS A 203 7.43 -9.43 -24.03
CA LYS A 203 7.77 -9.76 -25.43
C LYS A 203 6.57 -10.22 -26.26
N VAL A 204 5.65 -10.97 -25.66
CA VAL A 204 4.42 -11.42 -26.35
C VAL A 204 3.51 -10.23 -26.64
N LEU A 205 3.38 -9.28 -25.71
CA LEU A 205 2.61 -8.06 -25.93
C LEU A 205 3.21 -7.20 -27.05
N GLU A 206 4.54 -7.10 -27.12
CA GLU A 206 5.24 -6.43 -28.22
C GLU A 206 4.98 -7.12 -29.58
N ALA A 207 5.04 -8.44 -29.62
CA ALA A 207 4.81 -9.21 -30.84
C ALA A 207 3.39 -9.05 -31.42
N ILE A 208 2.40 -8.74 -30.57
CA ILE A 208 1.01 -8.48 -31.00
C ILE A 208 0.71 -6.98 -31.18
N GLY A 209 1.73 -6.12 -31.12
CA GLY A 209 1.65 -4.71 -31.50
C GLY A 209 1.46 -3.71 -30.35
N TYR A 210 1.64 -4.11 -29.09
CA TYR A 210 1.69 -3.16 -27.96
C TYR A 210 3.11 -2.65 -27.73
N SER A 211 3.25 -1.37 -27.42
CA SER A 211 4.55 -0.79 -27.04
C SER A 211 4.79 -0.93 -25.53
N GLU A 212 6.02 -1.21 -25.14
CA GLU A 212 6.44 -1.15 -23.73
C GLU A 212 6.47 0.31 -23.24
N LEU A 213 5.74 0.58 -22.16
CA LEU A 213 5.80 1.85 -21.43
C LEU A 213 6.86 1.75 -20.33
N LYS A 214 7.82 2.68 -20.33
CA LYS A 214 8.90 2.71 -19.33
C LYS A 214 8.45 3.29 -17.99
N ASP A 215 7.50 4.22 -18.02
CA ASP A 215 6.90 4.78 -16.81
C ASP A 215 5.39 4.95 -17.00
N SER A 216 4.61 4.13 -16.27
CA SER A 216 3.15 4.23 -16.26
C SER A 216 2.63 5.58 -15.73
N ALA A 217 3.47 6.36 -15.04
CA ALA A 217 3.15 7.71 -14.59
C ALA A 217 3.27 8.78 -15.70
N LEU A 218 3.81 8.42 -16.87
CA LEU A 218 4.07 9.30 -18.02
C LEU A 218 3.31 8.79 -19.25
N PRO A 219 1.99 9.01 -19.33
CA PRO A 219 1.12 8.37 -20.32
C PRO A 219 1.31 8.86 -21.77
N ASN A 220 2.17 9.84 -22.00
CA ASN A 220 2.50 10.36 -23.33
C ASN A 220 3.81 9.79 -23.89
N GLU A 221 4.35 8.72 -23.27
CA GLU A 221 5.51 7.96 -23.76
C GLU A 221 5.13 6.87 -24.77
#